data_AF-A0A940THW6-F1
#
_entry.id   AF-A0A940THW6-F1
#
_cell.length_a   1.000
_cell.length_b   1.000
_cell.length_c   1.000
_cell.angle_alpha   90.00
_cell.angle_beta   90.00
_cell.angle_gamma   90.00
#
_symmetry.space_group_name_H-M   'P 1'
#
loop_
_entity.id
_entity.type
_entity.pdbx_description
1 polymer ?
#
loop_
_entity_poly.entity_id
_entity_poly.type
_entity_poly.pdbx_seq_one_letter_code
_entity_poly.pdbx_strand_id
1 'polypeptide(L)'
;EMFLGLFMAPEVVSSAVKTAMFASELFTHLGFECYPKKTEERGDIITVLRLGNEELLTAFCQGIQKGSPVDSFVSPESWEMPGYESKVIMAAGTFTMGASIELSADAPIREPYAVWMQGGITYTSGKIGLLLAAEEMIERGLLSV
;
A
#
# COMPACT_ATOMS: atom_id res chain seq x y z
N GLU A 1 -26.98 4.51 2.14
CA GLU A 1 -25.53 4.24 2.05
C GLU A 1 -24.78 5.34 1.31
N MET A 2 -25.10 5.64 0.04
CA MET A 2 -24.37 6.65 -0.76
C MET A 2 -24.26 8.05 -0.11
N PHE A 3 -25.34 8.57 0.48
CA PHE A 3 -25.32 9.91 1.11
C PHE A 3 -24.41 10.00 2.34
N LEU A 4 -24.39 8.95 3.16
CA LEU A 4 -23.49 8.88 4.31
C LEU A 4 -22.03 8.74 3.84
N GLY A 5 -21.78 7.91 2.81
CA GLY A 5 -20.47 7.78 2.19
C GLY A 5 -19.95 9.12 1.66
N LEU A 6 -20.79 9.88 0.93
CA LEU A 6 -20.44 11.21 0.42
C LEU A 6 -20.18 12.21 1.56
N PHE A 7 -20.98 12.17 2.62
CA PHE A 7 -20.79 13.04 3.79
C PHE A 7 -19.46 12.76 4.51
N MET A 8 -19.06 11.49 4.62
CA MET A 8 -17.82 11.07 5.26
C MET A 8 -16.59 11.17 4.34
N ALA A 9 -16.79 11.30 3.03
CA ALA A 9 -15.72 11.27 2.03
C ALA A 9 -14.57 12.24 2.32
N PRO A 10 -14.78 13.52 2.74
CA PRO A 10 -13.69 14.43 3.03
C PRO A 10 -12.75 13.94 4.15
N GLU A 11 -13.31 13.35 5.21
CA GLU A 11 -12.55 12.84 6.35
C GLU A 11 -11.76 11.57 5.96
N VAL A 12 -12.40 10.67 5.20
CA VAL A 12 -11.77 9.44 4.73
C VAL A 12 -10.64 9.74 3.73
N VAL A 13 -10.85 10.67 2.81
CA VAL A 13 -9.80 11.13 1.88
C VAL A 13 -8.65 11.78 2.64
N SER A 14 -8.93 12.62 3.64
CA SER A 14 -7.89 13.21 4.51
C SER A 14 -7.07 12.14 5.24
N SER A 15 -7.71 11.07 5.71
CA SER A 15 -7.04 9.91 6.33
C SER A 15 -6.15 9.14 5.34
N ALA A 16 -6.62 8.90 4.12
CA ALA A 16 -5.84 8.25 3.07
C ALA A 16 -4.62 9.11 2.67
N VAL A 17 -4.78 10.43 2.51
CA VAL A 17 -3.68 11.35 2.22
C VAL A 17 -2.63 11.35 3.34
N LYS A 18 -3.05 11.40 4.62
CA LYS A 18 -2.13 11.30 5.76
C LYS A 18 -1.37 9.98 5.77
N THR A 19 -2.05 8.88 5.43
CA THR A 19 -1.44 7.54 5.30
C THR A 19 -0.40 7.52 4.18
N ALA A 20 -0.73 8.07 3.01
CA ALA A 20 0.16 8.18 1.87
C ALA A 20 1.41 9.02 2.17
N MET A 21 1.27 10.13 2.91
CA MET A 21 2.39 10.96 3.37
C MET A 21 3.25 10.24 4.42
N PHE A 22 2.63 9.50 5.34
CA PHE A 22 3.35 8.69 6.32
C PHE A 22 4.14 7.57 5.65
N ALA A 23 3.55 6.87 4.68
CA ALA A 23 4.24 5.86 3.87
C ALA A 23 5.47 6.44 3.18
N SER A 24 5.28 7.55 2.46
CA SER A 24 6.36 8.24 1.75
C SER A 24 7.53 8.57 2.67
N GLU A 25 7.26 9.15 3.84
CA GLU A 25 8.30 9.53 4.79
C GLU A 25 8.96 8.31 5.44
N LEU A 26 8.16 7.35 5.93
CA LEU A 26 8.65 6.13 6.57
C LEU A 26 9.61 5.38 5.65
N PHE A 27 9.17 5.06 4.43
CA PHE A 27 9.97 4.28 3.51
C PHE A 27 11.15 5.06 2.91
N THR A 28 11.05 6.40 2.83
CA THR A 28 12.22 7.25 2.54
C THR A 28 13.28 7.12 3.64
N HIS A 29 12.89 7.12 4.92
CA HIS A 29 13.82 6.89 6.03
C HIS A 29 14.41 5.49 6.05
N LEU A 30 13.68 4.50 5.52
CA LEU A 30 14.16 3.12 5.35
C LEU A 30 15.01 2.91 4.08
N GLY A 31 15.32 3.98 3.35
CA GLY A 31 16.24 3.96 2.21
C GLY A 31 15.60 3.75 0.84
N PHE A 32 14.27 3.74 0.75
CA PHE A 32 13.56 3.59 -0.53
C PHE A 32 13.25 4.93 -1.18
N GLU A 33 13.25 4.96 -2.52
CA GLU A 33 12.79 6.13 -3.26
C GLU A 33 11.26 6.13 -3.32
N CYS A 34 10.64 7.20 -2.79
CA CYS A 34 9.19 7.36 -2.76
C CYS A 34 8.73 8.56 -3.60
N TYR A 35 7.57 8.45 -4.22
CA TYR A 35 6.92 9.52 -4.98
C TYR A 35 5.41 9.58 -4.70
N PRO A 36 4.79 10.76 -4.56
CA PRO A 36 5.46 12.05 -4.39
C PRO A 36 6.11 12.14 -3.01
N LYS A 37 7.08 13.04 -2.86
CA LYS A 37 7.70 13.35 -1.58
C LYS A 37 6.70 14.04 -0.66
N LYS A 38 6.93 13.97 0.65
CA LYS A 38 6.10 14.63 1.67
C LYS A 38 5.92 16.15 1.46
N THR A 39 6.88 16.83 0.84
CA THR A 39 6.85 18.28 0.59
C THR A 39 6.17 18.67 -0.72
N GLU A 40 5.83 17.71 -1.57
CA GLU A 40 5.18 17.95 -2.85
C GLU A 40 3.67 18.02 -2.68
N GLU A 41 3.02 18.87 -3.47
CA GLU A 41 1.56 18.92 -3.50
C GLU A 41 0.98 17.60 -4.06
N ARG A 42 -0.13 17.16 -3.49
CA ARG A 42 -0.80 15.91 -3.87
C ARG A 42 -2.15 16.19 -4.50
N GLY A 43 -2.37 15.60 -5.67
CA GLY A 43 -3.66 15.62 -6.37
C GLY A 43 -4.52 14.38 -6.10
N ASP A 44 -3.95 13.33 -5.51
CA ASP A 44 -4.61 12.05 -5.26
C ASP A 44 -4.12 11.40 -3.94
N ILE A 45 -4.56 10.15 -3.71
CA ILE A 45 -4.23 9.35 -2.52
C ILE A 45 -3.10 8.33 -2.76
N ILE A 46 -2.44 8.37 -3.93
CA ILE A 46 -1.45 7.38 -4.32
C ILE A 46 -0.08 7.76 -3.76
N THR A 47 0.65 6.76 -3.28
CA THR A 47 2.10 6.84 -3.04
C THR A 47 2.78 5.66 -3.72
N VAL A 48 3.82 5.95 -4.48
CA VAL A 48 4.67 4.98 -5.17
C VAL A 48 5.96 4.77 -4.39
N LEU A 49 6.35 3.52 -4.17
CA LEU A 49 7.63 3.15 -3.57
C LEU A 49 8.42 2.31 -4.58
N ARG A 50 9.67 2.67 -4.86
CA ARG A 50 10.58 1.85 -5.68
C ARG A 50 11.34 0.89 -4.78
N LEU A 51 10.93 -0.38 -4.77
CA LEU A 51 11.47 -1.40 -3.86
C LEU A 51 12.70 -2.11 -4.43
N GLY A 52 12.91 -2.07 -5.74
CA GLY A 52 14.16 -2.45 -6.38
C GLY A 52 14.31 -3.93 -6.72
N ASN A 53 13.59 -4.84 -6.06
CA ASN A 53 13.52 -6.26 -6.44
C ASN A 53 12.16 -6.90 -6.11
N GLU A 54 11.91 -8.08 -6.68
CA GLU A 54 10.65 -8.82 -6.52
C GLU A 54 10.42 -9.32 -5.09
N GLU A 55 11.48 -9.67 -4.35
CA GLU A 55 11.36 -10.18 -2.98
C GLU A 55 10.88 -9.09 -2.01
N LEU A 56 11.46 -7.89 -2.08
CA LEU A 56 11.03 -6.71 -1.33
C LEU A 56 9.60 -6.30 -1.70
N LEU A 57 9.28 -6.33 -3.00
CA LEU A 57 7.92 -6.05 -3.48
C LEU A 57 6.90 -7.04 -2.93
N THR A 58 7.21 -8.33 -3.01
CA THR A 58 6.34 -9.39 -2.52
C THR A 58 6.16 -9.30 -1.01
N ALA A 59 7.24 -9.09 -0.26
CA ALA A 59 7.19 -8.92 1.19
C ALA A 59 6.34 -7.70 1.59
N PHE A 60 6.50 -6.57 0.91
CA PHE A 60 5.71 -5.37 1.16
C PHE A 60 4.20 -5.63 0.96
N CYS A 61 3.80 -6.19 -0.19
CA CYS A 61 2.39 -6.50 -0.46
C CYS A 61 1.82 -7.52 0.54
N GLN A 62 2.57 -8.57 0.87
CA GLN A 62 2.14 -9.57 1.84
C GLN A 62 2.00 -8.97 3.26
N GLY A 63 2.87 -8.04 3.64
CA GLY A 63 2.76 -7.33 4.91
C GLY A 63 1.57 -6.36 4.96
N ILE A 64 1.26 -5.66 3.85
CA ILE A 64 0.02 -4.87 3.73
C ILE A 64 -1.22 -5.76 3.89
N GLN A 65 -1.24 -6.94 3.25
CA GLN A 65 -2.35 -7.88 3.41
C GLN A 65 -2.48 -8.39 4.84
N LYS A 66 -1.38 -8.76 5.50
CA LYS A 66 -1.37 -9.17 6.92
C LYS A 66 -1.91 -8.06 7.84
N GLY A 67 -1.64 -6.80 7.52
CA GLY A 67 -2.16 -5.64 8.24
C GLY A 67 -3.58 -5.22 7.90
N SER A 68 -4.27 -5.95 7.02
CA SER A 68 -5.63 -5.63 6.57
C SER A 68 -6.70 -6.24 7.51
N PRO A 69 -7.90 -5.64 7.60
CA PRO A 69 -8.97 -6.14 8.47
C PRO A 69 -9.67 -7.41 7.94
N VAL A 70 -9.64 -7.62 6.62
CA VAL A 70 -10.29 -8.76 5.94
C VAL A 70 -9.22 -9.61 5.25
N ASP A 71 -9.38 -10.93 5.28
CA ASP A 71 -8.49 -11.90 4.63
C ASP A 71 -6.99 -11.73 4.97
N SER A 72 -6.68 -11.28 6.19
CA SER A 72 -5.29 -11.07 6.64
C SER A 72 -4.46 -12.35 6.75
N PHE A 73 -5.12 -13.52 6.80
CA PHE A 73 -4.49 -14.83 6.78
C PHE A 73 -4.12 -15.31 5.37
N VAL A 74 -4.59 -14.62 4.32
CA VAL A 74 -4.28 -14.94 2.92
C VAL A 74 -2.96 -14.25 2.54
N SER A 75 -2.12 -14.96 1.79
CA SER A 75 -0.85 -14.42 1.29
C SER A 75 -0.98 -14.11 -0.20
N PRO A 76 -0.86 -12.83 -0.62
CA PRO A 76 -0.85 -12.46 -2.02
C PRO A 76 0.26 -13.16 -2.80
N GLU A 77 -0.07 -13.63 -3.99
CA GLU A 77 0.88 -14.19 -4.95
C GLU A 77 0.73 -13.45 -6.29
N SER A 78 1.82 -13.38 -7.05
CA SER A 78 1.78 -12.75 -8.37
C SER A 78 1.03 -13.65 -9.37
N TRP A 79 0.09 -13.08 -10.12
CA TRP A 79 -0.72 -13.82 -11.06
C TRP A 79 -0.89 -13.08 -12.40
N GLU A 80 -1.27 -13.82 -13.44
CA GLU A 80 -1.48 -13.28 -14.78
C GLU A 80 -2.83 -12.57 -14.86
N MET A 81 -2.85 -11.30 -14.45
CA MET A 81 -4.04 -10.46 -14.50
C MET A 81 -4.40 -10.11 -15.96
N PRO A 82 -5.62 -10.40 -16.44
CA PRO A 82 -6.03 -10.05 -17.79
C PRO A 82 -5.85 -8.55 -18.08
N GLY A 83 -5.20 -8.23 -19.20
CA GLY A 83 -4.92 -6.86 -19.61
C GLY A 83 -3.56 -6.31 -19.19
N TYR A 84 -2.78 -7.06 -18.40
CA TYR A 84 -1.40 -6.70 -18.03
C TYR A 84 -0.39 -7.60 -18.77
N GLU A 85 0.71 -7.00 -19.22
CA GLU A 85 1.81 -7.73 -19.88
C GLU A 85 2.70 -8.48 -18.89
N SER A 86 2.72 -8.05 -17.63
CA SER A 86 3.48 -8.67 -16.54
C SER A 86 2.52 -9.24 -15.50
N LYS A 87 2.96 -10.24 -14.74
CA LYS A 87 2.23 -10.68 -13.55
C LYS A 87 2.02 -9.51 -12.61
N VAL A 88 0.90 -9.51 -11.89
CA VAL A 88 0.57 -8.48 -10.91
C VAL A 88 0.42 -9.13 -9.54
N ILE A 89 0.97 -8.50 -8.52
CA ILE A 89 0.70 -8.82 -7.11
C ILE A 89 -0.20 -7.72 -6.53
N MET A 90 -1.15 -8.11 -5.68
CA MET A 90 -2.12 -7.19 -5.09
C MET A 90 -2.47 -7.60 -3.66
N ALA A 91 -2.41 -6.64 -2.75
CA ALA A 91 -2.98 -6.71 -1.41
C ALA A 91 -4.29 -5.92 -1.38
N ALA A 92 -5.38 -6.61 -1.06
CA ALA A 92 -6.74 -6.07 -1.15
C ALA A 92 -7.65 -6.67 -0.06
N GLY A 93 -7.18 -6.69 1.19
CA GLY A 93 -7.94 -7.12 2.37
C GLY A 93 -9.02 -6.13 2.80
N THR A 94 -9.91 -5.78 1.87
CA THR A 94 -10.87 -4.68 1.96
C THR A 94 -12.28 -5.20 2.27
N PHE A 95 -13.10 -4.45 3.01
CA PHE A 95 -14.50 -4.79 3.27
C PHE A 95 -15.33 -4.81 1.98
N THR A 96 -15.09 -3.84 1.09
CA THR A 96 -15.72 -3.78 -0.23
C THR A 96 -14.73 -4.26 -1.28
N MET A 97 -15.08 -5.32 -2.02
CA MET A 97 -14.19 -5.92 -3.02
C MET A 97 -13.65 -4.89 -4.01
N GLY A 98 -12.32 -4.72 -4.02
CA GLY A 98 -11.62 -3.80 -4.93
C GLY A 98 -11.69 -2.32 -4.54
N ALA A 99 -12.14 -1.98 -3.32
CA ALA A 99 -12.20 -0.59 -2.88
C ALA A 99 -10.81 -0.05 -2.51
N SER A 100 -10.22 0.75 -3.40
CA SER A 100 -8.89 1.35 -3.23
C SER A 100 -8.83 2.57 -2.31
N ILE A 101 -9.97 3.01 -1.76
CA ILE A 101 -10.01 3.96 -0.64
C ILE A 101 -9.71 3.28 0.70
N GLU A 102 -9.91 1.97 0.77
CA GLU A 102 -9.38 1.12 1.84
C GLU A 102 -7.90 0.83 1.57
N LEU A 103 -7.13 0.53 2.63
CA LEU A 103 -5.69 0.34 2.48
C LEU A 103 -5.43 -0.84 1.52
N SER A 104 -4.70 -0.56 0.44
CA SER A 104 -4.38 -1.53 -0.59
C SER A 104 -3.03 -1.19 -1.23
N ALA A 105 -2.42 -2.20 -1.85
CA ALA A 105 -1.17 -2.04 -2.58
C ALA A 105 -1.10 -3.02 -3.75
N ASP A 106 -0.67 -2.56 -4.92
CA ASP A 106 -0.56 -3.38 -6.11
C ASP A 106 0.61 -2.97 -7.01
N ALA A 107 1.12 -3.94 -7.76
CA ALA A 107 2.31 -3.76 -8.59
C ALA A 107 2.45 -4.80 -9.70
N PRO A 108 2.91 -4.42 -10.89
CA PRO A 108 3.44 -5.36 -11.85
C PRO A 108 4.82 -5.90 -11.40
N ILE A 109 5.05 -7.19 -11.61
CA ILE A 109 6.35 -7.85 -11.38
C ILE A 109 7.28 -7.52 -12.55
N ARG A 110 7.93 -6.35 -12.47
CA ARG A 110 8.95 -5.89 -13.41
C ARG A 110 9.77 -4.75 -12.81
N GLU A 111 10.97 -4.51 -13.33
CA GLU A 111 11.77 -3.35 -12.94
C GLU A 111 11.00 -2.02 -13.13
N PRO A 112 11.13 -1.06 -12.19
CA PRO A 112 12.03 -1.05 -11.02
C PRO A 112 11.41 -1.67 -9.74
N TYR A 113 10.42 -2.56 -9.89
CA TYR A 113 9.64 -3.16 -8.80
C TYR A 113 9.00 -2.09 -7.92
N ALA A 114 8.32 -1.15 -8.59
CA ALA A 114 7.57 -0.11 -7.93
C ALA A 114 6.21 -0.65 -7.47
N VAL A 115 5.79 -0.27 -6.26
CA VAL A 115 4.46 -0.55 -5.73
C VAL A 115 3.65 0.73 -5.64
N TRP A 116 2.38 0.66 -6.04
CA TRP A 116 1.40 1.70 -5.83
C TRP A 116 0.62 1.33 -4.58
N MET A 117 0.73 2.16 -3.54
CA MET A 117 -0.08 2.04 -2.34
C MET A 117 -1.06 3.18 -2.25
N GLN A 118 -2.26 2.89 -1.78
CA GLN A 118 -3.31 3.89 -1.60
C GLN A 118 -4.27 3.53 -0.48
N GLY A 119 -5.08 4.52 -0.09
CA GLY A 119 -6.19 4.33 0.82
C GLY A 119 -5.80 4.23 2.28
N GLY A 120 -6.81 3.93 3.09
CA GLY A 120 -6.76 3.95 4.55
C GLY A 120 -7.97 4.69 5.09
N ILE A 121 -9.06 3.94 5.35
CA ILE A 121 -10.33 4.50 5.87
C ILE A 121 -10.08 5.40 7.08
N THR A 122 -9.15 4.99 7.96
CA THR A 122 -8.63 5.79 9.05
C THR A 122 -7.11 5.89 8.95
N TYR A 123 -6.55 7.02 9.39
CA TYR A 123 -5.10 7.17 9.45
C TYR A 123 -4.45 6.11 10.37
N THR A 124 -5.11 5.75 11.46
CA THR A 124 -4.58 4.76 12.42
C THR A 124 -4.42 3.38 11.78
N SER A 125 -5.45 2.88 11.08
CA SER A 125 -5.37 1.59 10.39
C SER A 125 -4.34 1.64 9.25
N GLY A 126 -4.32 2.73 8.48
CA GLY A 126 -3.32 2.94 7.42
C GLY A 126 -1.88 2.89 7.95
N LYS A 127 -1.61 3.62 9.04
CA LYS A 127 -0.32 3.63 9.71
C LYS A 127 0.10 2.24 10.22
N ILE A 128 -0.82 1.51 10.86
CA ILE A 128 -0.54 0.16 11.38
C ILE A 128 -0.20 -0.79 10.23
N GLY A 129 -0.98 -0.78 9.14
CA GLY A 129 -0.72 -1.63 7.99
C GLY A 129 0.66 -1.37 7.36
N LEU A 130 1.10 -0.11 7.31
CA LEU A 130 2.43 0.24 6.82
C LEU A 130 3.57 -0.20 7.75
N LEU A 131 3.35 -0.12 9.07
CA LEU A 131 4.33 -0.62 10.04
C LEU A 131 4.48 -2.14 9.94
N LEU A 132 3.36 -2.86 9.77
CA LEU A 132 3.38 -4.32 9.56
C LEU A 132 4.02 -4.69 8.22
N ALA A 133 3.85 -3.87 7.17
CA ALA A 133 4.57 -4.06 5.91
C ALA A 133 6.09 -3.92 6.08
N ALA A 134 6.54 -2.92 6.84
CA ALA A 134 7.96 -2.76 7.15
C ALA A 134 8.48 -3.91 8.05
N GLU A 135 7.71 -4.31 9.06
CA GLU A 135 8.03 -5.45 9.94
C GLU A 135 8.18 -6.75 9.15
N GLU A 136 7.28 -7.05 8.21
CA GLU A 136 7.36 -8.23 7.34
C GLU A 136 8.67 -8.25 6.54
N MET A 137 9.11 -7.10 6.04
CA MET A 137 10.38 -6.99 5.29
C MET A 137 11.60 -7.24 6.20
N ILE A 138 11.53 -6.80 7.46
CA ILE A 138 12.58 -7.01 8.47
C ILE A 138 12.63 -8.48 8.90
N GLU A 139 11.48 -9.10 9.20
CA GLU A 139 11.40 -10.50 9.63
C GLU A 139 11.95 -11.46 8.56
N ARG A 140 11.81 -11.10 7.28
CA ARG A 140 12.40 -11.85 6.16
C ARG A 140 13.89 -11.56 5.91
N GLY A 141 14.49 -10.66 6.68
CA GLY A 141 15.89 -10.25 6.51
C GLY A 141 16.15 -9.44 5.25
N LEU A 142 15.11 -8.86 4.63
CA LEU A 142 15.21 -8.06 3.40
C LEU A 142 15.48 -6.58 3.71
N LEU A 143 15.16 -6.13 4.93
CA LEU A 143 15.40 -4.78 5.42
C LEU A 143 16.15 -4.82 6.76
N SER A 144 17.16 -3.95 6.91
CA SER A 144 17.87 -3.72 8.18
C SER A 144 17.57 -2.30 8.65
N VAL A 145 17.29 -2.14 9.95
CA VAL A 145 17.02 -0.83 10.61
C VAL A 145 18.14 -0.49 11.58
#